data_AF-A0A1S8T8A5-F1
#
_entry.id   AF-A0A1S8T8A5-F1
#
_cell.length_a   1.000
_cell.length_b   1.000
_cell.length_c   1.000
_cell.angle_alpha   90.00
_cell.angle_beta   90.00
_cell.angle_gamma   90.00
#
_symmetry.space_group_name_H-M   'P 1'
#
loop_
_entity.id
_entity.type
_entity.pdbx_description
1 polymer ?
#
loop_
_entity_poly.entity_id
_entity_poly.type
_entity_poly.pdbx_seq_one_letter_code
_entity_poly.pdbx_strand_id
1 'polypeptide(L)'
;MKLKGEYPVIFITFKNQKHLSYDNFEDRIKMLLSNLYKEHDYLLDSPKLSEFDKGEFRDIILRNPSAGPLSESISNLIMKKCIYFMKI
;
A
#
# COMPACT_ATOMS: atom_id res chain seq x y z
N MET A 1 -17.12 -22.55 12.03
CA MET A 1 -16.99 -21.18 11.49
C MET A 1 -15.53 -20.92 11.15
N LYS A 2 -15.21 -20.61 9.90
CA LYS A 2 -13.83 -20.37 9.46
C LYS A 2 -13.75 -19.02 8.75
N LEU A 3 -13.87 -17.94 9.52
CA LEU A 3 -13.68 -16.53 9.11
C LEU A 3 -12.18 -16.22 8.92
N LYS A 4 -11.40 -17.12 8.32
CA LYS A 4 -9.98 -16.88 8.01
C LYS A 4 -9.86 -16.54 6.53
N GLY A 5 -9.74 -15.25 6.22
CA GLY A 5 -9.39 -14.78 4.87
C GLY A 5 -10.43 -13.93 4.13
N GLU A 6 -11.51 -13.48 4.79
CA GLU A 6 -12.56 -12.67 4.12
C GLU A 6 -12.18 -11.19 3.95
N TYR A 7 -11.24 -10.67 4.75
CA TYR A 7 -10.83 -9.27 4.70
C TYR A 7 -9.30 -9.16 4.61
N PRO A 8 -8.78 -8.28 3.73
CA PRO A 8 -7.35 -8.05 3.65
C PRO A 8 -6.86 -7.35 4.90
N VAL A 9 -5.98 -8.03 5.64
CA VAL A 9 -5.28 -7.46 6.79
C VAL A 9 -3.94 -6.90 6.31
N ILE A 10 -3.59 -5.73 6.85
CA ILE A 10 -2.28 -5.09 6.66
C ILE A 10 -1.69 -4.82 8.04
N PHE A 11 -0.45 -5.25 8.26
CA PHE A 11 0.28 -5.02 9.49
C PHE A 11 1.33 -3.93 9.28
N ILE A 12 1.28 -2.86 10.08
CA ILE A 12 2.20 -1.72 9.98
C ILE A 12 2.80 -1.45 11.35
N THR A 13 4.09 -1.14 11.39
CA THR A 13 4.79 -0.78 12.63
C THR A 13 5.70 0.44 12.46
N PHE A 14 5.68 1.32 13.45
CA PHE A 14 6.55 2.50 13.56
C PHE A 14 7.74 2.27 14.50
N LYS A 15 8.04 1.02 14.85
CA LYS A 15 9.02 0.67 15.90
C LYS A 15 10.45 1.20 15.68
N ASN A 16 10.84 1.49 14.43
CA ASN A 16 12.17 2.04 14.08
C ASN A 16 12.25 3.58 14.08
N GLN A 17 11.23 4.27 14.59
CA GLN A 17 11.07 5.73 14.47
C GLN A 17 11.49 6.49 15.74
N LYS A 18 12.58 6.09 16.41
CA LYS A 18 13.02 6.72 17.68
C LYS A 18 13.61 8.13 17.53
N HIS A 19 13.96 8.55 16.30
CA HIS A 19 14.53 9.86 15.98
C HIS A 19 13.78 10.50 14.81
N LEU A 20 12.51 10.83 15.04
CA LEU A 20 11.68 11.58 14.11
C LEU A 20 11.91 13.08 14.34
N SER A 21 12.81 13.68 13.56
CA SER A 21 12.62 15.09 13.23
C SER A 21 11.40 15.19 12.30
N TYR A 22 10.59 16.25 12.46
CA TYR A 22 9.43 16.51 11.60
C TYR A 22 9.83 16.51 10.11
N ASP A 23 11.00 17.07 9.79
CA ASP A 23 11.54 17.20 8.44
C ASP A 23 11.77 15.86 7.72
N ASN A 24 11.98 14.76 8.46
CA ASN A 24 12.24 13.44 7.89
C ASN A 24 11.02 12.50 7.99
N PHE A 25 9.87 12.97 8.50
CA PHE A 25 8.72 12.11 8.73
C PHE A 25 8.09 11.64 7.41
N GLU A 26 7.91 12.54 6.46
CA GLU A 26 7.29 12.22 5.16
C GLU A 26 8.08 11.16 4.40
N ASP A 27 9.41 11.31 4.32
CA ASP A 27 10.29 10.34 3.66
C ASP A 27 10.23 8.96 4.31
N ARG A 28 10.06 8.92 5.63
CA ARG A 28 9.92 7.66 6.37
C ARG A 28 8.54 7.02 6.16
N ILE A 29 7.48 7.82 6.04
CA ILE A 29 6.16 7.33 5.62
C ILE A 29 6.23 6.77 4.20
N LYS A 30 6.82 7.50 3.26
CA LYS A 30 7.06 7.02 1.89
C LYS A 30 7.85 5.71 1.89
N MET A 31 8.88 5.58 2.72
CA MET A 31 9.65 4.35 2.85
C MET A 31 8.84 3.18 3.43
N LEU A 32 8.03 3.44 4.46
CA LEU A 32 7.14 2.44 5.07
C LEU A 32 6.11 1.94 4.05
N LEU A 33 5.48 2.84 3.32
CA LEU A 33 4.50 2.53 2.29
C LEU A 33 5.14 1.79 1.11
N SER A 34 6.33 2.22 0.66
CA SER A 34 7.07 1.53 -0.40
C SER A 34 7.35 0.08 -0.04
N ASN A 35 7.80 -0.20 1.19
CA ASN A 35 8.05 -1.56 1.64
C ASN A 35 6.76 -2.38 1.70
N LEU A 36 5.69 -1.80 2.28
CA LEU A 36 4.38 -2.44 2.36
C LEU A 36 3.80 -2.78 0.98
N TYR A 37 3.94 -1.87 0.01
CA TYR A 37 3.46 -2.10 -1.36
C TYR A 37 4.28 -3.16 -2.10
N LYS A 38 5.61 -3.21 -1.87
CA LYS A 38 6.47 -4.26 -2.42
C LYS A 38 6.10 -5.66 -1.94
N GLU A 39 5.63 -5.80 -0.69
CA GLU A 39 5.09 -7.07 -0.18
C GLU A 39 3.81 -7.52 -0.93
N HIS A 40 3.22 -6.64 -1.74
CA HIS A 40 1.99 -6.88 -2.48
C HIS A 40 2.14 -6.58 -3.98
N ASP A 41 3.36 -6.67 -4.52
CA ASP A 41 3.66 -6.43 -5.94
C ASP A 41 2.90 -7.36 -6.90
N TYR A 42 2.51 -8.56 -6.45
CA TYR A 42 1.63 -9.49 -7.16
C TYR A 42 0.31 -8.85 -7.64
N LEU A 43 -0.13 -7.75 -7.02
CA LEU A 43 -1.31 -7.01 -7.46
C LEU A 43 -1.09 -6.36 -8.84
N LEU A 44 0.15 -6.01 -9.20
CA LEU A 44 0.50 -5.41 -10.49
C LEU A 44 0.23 -6.36 -11.68
N ASP A 45 0.29 -7.67 -11.44
CA ASP A 45 0.01 -8.69 -12.44
C ASP A 45 -1.49 -9.01 -12.55
N SER A 46 -2.32 -8.42 -11.69
CA SER A 46 -3.77 -8.66 -11.68
C SER A 46 -4.44 -8.05 -12.91
N PRO A 47 -5.23 -8.83 -13.68
CA PRO A 47 -6.08 -8.27 -14.74
C PRO A 47 -7.29 -7.50 -14.18
N LYS A 48 -7.58 -7.62 -12.88
CA LYS A 48 -8.69 -6.91 -12.22
C LYS A 48 -8.36 -5.45 -11.87
N LEU A 49 -7.09 -5.05 -11.95
CA LEU A 49 -6.64 -3.68 -11.72
C LEU A 49 -6.41 -2.97 -13.05
N SER A 50 -6.85 -1.72 -13.13
CA SER A 50 -6.61 -0.91 -14.32
C SER A 50 -5.13 -0.53 -14.44
N GLU A 51 -4.68 -0.16 -15.63
CA GLU A 51 -3.31 0.35 -15.81
C GLU A 51 -3.06 1.65 -15.03
N PHE A 52 -4.11 2.45 -14.80
CA PHE A 52 -4.05 3.61 -13.93
C PHE A 52 -3.76 3.21 -12.47
N ASP A 53 -4.50 2.23 -11.93
CA ASP A 53 -4.30 1.72 -10.58
C ASP A 53 -2.89 1.16 -10.37
N LYS A 54 -2.36 0.49 -11.39
CA LYS A 54 -1.00 -0.05 -11.40
C LYS A 54 0.05 1.05 -11.50
N GLY A 55 -0.23 2.13 -12.23
CA GLY A 55 0.61 3.34 -12.28
C GLY A 55 0.80 3.92 -10.88
N GLU A 56 -0.30 4.24 -10.19
CA GLU A 56 -0.24 4.79 -8.83
C GLU A 56 0.43 3.82 -7.83
N PHE A 57 0.23 2.50 -8.02
CA PHE A 57 0.89 1.50 -7.20
C PHE A 57 2.42 1.54 -7.36
N ARG A 58 2.91 1.71 -8.60
CA ARG A 58 4.34 1.87 -8.89
C ARG A 58 4.90 3.17 -8.33
N ASP A 59 4.16 4.26 -8.35
CA ASP A 59 4.61 5.55 -7.79
C ASP A 59 4.87 5.45 -6.27
N ILE A 60 4.01 4.72 -5.55
CA ILE A 60 4.22 4.44 -4.13
C ILE A 60 5.47 3.57 -3.90
N ILE A 61 5.66 2.51 -4.71
CA ILE A 61 6.87 1.68 -4.66
C ILE A 61 8.13 2.52 -4.89
N LEU A 62 8.10 3.43 -5.86
CA LEU A 62 9.21 4.31 -6.23
C LEU A 62 9.41 5.49 -5.28
N ARG A 63 8.52 5.67 -4.28
CA ARG A 63 8.52 6.78 -3.31
C ARG A 63 8.35 8.16 -3.96
N ASN A 64 7.68 8.22 -5.11
CA ASN A 64 7.33 9.47 -5.78
C ASN A 64 5.81 9.69 -5.93
N PRO A 65 4.97 9.35 -4.93
CA PRO A 65 3.54 9.64 -5.02
C PRO A 65 3.28 11.14 -4.90
N SER A 66 2.25 11.62 -5.59
CA SER A 66 1.67 12.93 -5.28
C SER A 66 0.97 12.90 -3.92
N ALA A 67 0.65 14.09 -3.37
CA ALA A 67 0.14 14.21 -2.00
C ALA A 67 -1.16 13.41 -1.75
N GLY A 68 -2.06 13.35 -2.73
CA GLY A 68 -3.32 12.60 -2.62
C GLY A 68 -3.13 11.08 -2.51
N PRO A 69 -2.46 10.43 -3.48
CA PRO A 69 -2.13 9.01 -3.40
C PRO A 69 -1.31 8.64 -2.17
N LEU A 70 -0.45 9.55 -1.68
CA LEU A 70 0.29 9.34 -0.43
C LEU A 70 -0.66 9.25 0.78
N SER A 71 -1.60 10.20 0.91
CA SER A 71 -2.54 10.22 2.04
C SER A 71 -3.52 9.04 2.03
N GLU A 72 -3.93 8.59 0.85
CA GLU A 72 -4.88 7.47 0.70
C GLU A 72 -4.24 6.11 0.45
N SER A 73 -2.91 6.03 0.54
CA SER A 73 -2.13 4.82 0.20
C SER A 73 -2.62 3.56 0.92
N ILE A 74 -2.84 3.63 2.23
CA ILE A 74 -3.30 2.45 2.99
C ILE A 74 -4.70 2.03 2.55
N SER A 75 -5.64 2.97 2.44
CA SER A 75 -7.00 2.73 1.96
C SER A 75 -7.00 2.07 0.58
N ASN A 76 -6.20 2.63 -0.34
CA ASN A 76 -6.06 2.14 -1.70
C ASN A 76 -5.51 0.72 -1.76
N LEU A 77 -4.50 0.40 -0.94
CA LEU A 77 -3.94 -0.94 -0.88
C LEU A 77 -4.95 -1.98 -0.37
N ILE A 78 -5.72 -1.64 0.67
CA ILE A 78 -6.79 -2.51 1.20
C ILE A 78 -7.83 -2.77 0.10
N MET A 79 -8.30 -1.72 -0.56
CA MET A 79 -9.30 -1.82 -1.64
C MET A 79 -8.80 -2.67 -2.81
N LYS A 80 -7.55 -2.46 -3.25
CA LYS A 80 -6.94 -3.25 -4.33
C LYS A 80 -6.82 -4.73 -3.95
N LYS A 81 -6.49 -5.05 -2.69
CA LYS A 81 -6.52 -6.43 -2.18
C LYS A 81 -7.94 -7.00 -2.16
N CYS A 82 -8.95 -6.24 -1.73
CA CYS A 82 -10.37 -6.69 -1.78
C CYS A 82 -10.78 -7.07 -3.21
N ILE A 83 -10.49 -6.20 -4.18
CA ILE A 83 -10.80 -6.45 -5.61
C ILE A 83 -10.10 -7.71 -6.11
N TYR A 84 -8.82 -7.89 -5.73
CA TYR A 84 -8.06 -9.08 -6.11
C TYR A 84 -8.69 -10.37 -5.56
N PHE A 85 -9.03 -10.41 -4.28
CA PHE A 85 -9.51 -11.61 -3.58
C PHE A 85 -11.02 -11.89 -3.75
N MET A 86 -11.85 -10.91 -4.11
CA MET A 86 -13.26 -11.18 -4.44
C MET A 86 -13.36 -11.96 -5.76
N LYS A 87 -13.84 -13.21 -5.68
CA LYS A 87 -14.38 -13.96 -6.83
C LYS A 87 -15.74 -13.35 -7.19
N ILE A 88 -15.79 -12.50 -8.22
CA ILE A 88 -17.02 -12.28 -8.98
C ILE A 88 -17.13 -13.45 -9.96
#